data_AF-A0A6M3LBK6-F1
#
_entry.id   AF-A0A6M3LBK6-F1
#
_cell.length_a   1.000
_cell.length_b   1.000
_cell.length_c   1.000
_cell.angle_alpha   90.00
_cell.angle_beta   90.00
_cell.angle_gamma   90.00
#
_symmetry.space_group_name_H-M   'P 1'
#
loop_
_entity.id
_entity.type
_entity.pdbx_description
1 polymer ?
#
loop_
_entity_poly.entity_id
_entity_poly.type
_entity_poly.pdbx_seq_one_letter_code
_entity_poly.pdbx_strand_id
1 'polypeptide(L)'
;MKASVKVMRSYDYCHFEICLGDDDMPIQLVDDIRKEAARLADRAVIQYKQAKKHYQNVLNRGCRIKEYRKEAEEILKISEPDRTPRQKAQLKALADYEFMLLMRYDYQDDWEDRWDQEEYDDPDGCDIPF
;
A
#
# COMPACT_ATOMS: atom_id res chain seq x y z
N MET A 1 13.96 36.38 -0.07
CA MET A 1 13.96 36.10 1.38
C MET A 1 13.64 34.63 1.48
N LYS A 2 14.58 33.75 1.87
CA LYS A 2 14.36 32.30 1.73
C LYS A 2 13.30 31.82 2.72
N ALA A 3 12.23 31.21 2.23
CA ALA A 3 11.20 30.60 3.06
C ALA A 3 11.08 29.11 2.75
N SER A 4 10.90 28.31 3.79
CA SER A 4 10.73 26.88 3.68
C SER A 4 9.68 26.41 4.67
N VAL A 5 8.83 25.49 4.23
CA VAL A 5 7.86 24.80 5.06
C VAL A 5 8.27 23.36 5.22
N LYS A 6 8.27 22.89 6.46
CA LYS A 6 8.53 21.50 6.83
C LYS A 6 7.30 20.93 7.52
N VAL A 7 6.81 19.81 7.03
CA VAL A 7 5.76 19.04 7.68
C VAL A 7 6.28 17.63 7.96
N MET A 8 6.01 17.15 9.17
CA MET A 8 6.39 15.82 9.61
C MET A 8 5.15 15.07 10.08
N ARG A 9 4.99 13.83 9.62
CA ARG A 9 4.01 12.86 10.14
C ARG A 9 4.76 11.68 10.74
N SER A 10 4.19 11.11 11.79
CA SER A 10 4.74 9.93 12.45
C SER A 10 3.71 8.81 12.43
N TYR A 11 4.12 7.64 11.96
CA TYR A 11 3.29 6.44 11.96
C TYR A 11 4.16 5.22 12.15
N ASP A 12 3.77 4.33 13.09
CA ASP A 12 4.43 3.04 13.30
C ASP A 12 5.96 3.16 13.49
N TYR A 13 6.39 4.07 14.36
CA TYR A 13 7.80 4.36 14.63
C TYR A 13 8.61 4.87 13.42
N CYS A 14 7.95 5.22 12.32
CA CYS A 14 8.55 5.85 11.14
C CYS A 14 8.17 7.34 11.09
N HIS A 15 9.08 8.17 10.56
CA HIS A 15 8.86 9.60 10.34
C HIS A 15 8.86 9.92 8.84
N PHE A 16 7.85 10.63 8.38
CA PHE A 16 7.67 11.07 7.01
C PHE A 16 7.79 12.59 6.99
N GLU A 17 8.84 13.09 6.36
CA GLU A 17 9.17 14.50 6.32
C GLU A 17 9.11 15.03 4.89
N ILE A 18 8.34 16.09 4.70
CA ILE A 18 8.29 16.84 3.44
C ILE A 18 8.78 18.26 3.70
N CYS A 19 9.80 18.66 2.96
CA CYS A 19 10.36 20.00 2.97
C CYS A 19 10.11 20.64 1.60
N LEU A 20 9.32 21.70 1.57
CA LEU A 20 9.09 22.53 0.38
C LEU A 20 9.66 23.92 0.66
N GLY A 21 10.35 24.53 -0.30
CA GLY A 21 10.93 25.84 -0.11
C GLY A 21 11.27 26.51 -1.44
N ASP A 22 11.31 27.83 -1.40
CA ASP A 22 11.67 28.68 -2.53
C ASP A 22 12.38 29.95 -2.03
N ASP A 23 13.25 30.51 -2.86
CA ASP A 23 14.12 31.63 -2.52
C ASP A 23 13.36 32.97 -2.44
N ASP A 24 12.25 33.10 -3.19
CA ASP A 24 11.39 34.29 -3.26
C ASP A 24 9.90 33.95 -3.05
N MET A 25 9.61 33.26 -1.95
CA MET A 25 8.23 32.94 -1.56
C MET A 25 7.57 34.11 -0.80
N PRO A 26 6.45 34.66 -1.29
CA PRO A 26 5.69 35.64 -0.53
C PRO A 26 4.98 34.96 0.64
N ILE A 27 4.83 35.67 1.76
CA ILE A 27 4.28 35.10 3.00
C ILE A 27 2.85 34.55 2.84
N GLN A 28 2.09 35.08 1.87
CA GLN A 28 0.75 34.64 1.54
C GLN A 28 0.72 33.22 0.94
N LEU A 29 1.79 32.80 0.24
CA LEU A 29 1.92 31.46 -0.37
C LEU A 29 2.39 30.39 0.62
N VAL A 30 2.90 30.80 1.79
CA VAL A 30 3.42 29.87 2.81
C VAL A 30 2.33 28.92 3.31
N ASP A 31 1.09 29.40 3.46
CA ASP A 31 -0.02 28.57 3.95
C ASP A 31 -0.44 27.51 2.92
N ASP A 32 -0.44 27.84 1.64
CA ASP A 32 -0.78 26.88 0.58
C ASP A 32 0.30 25.81 0.45
N ILE A 33 1.57 26.21 0.52
CA ILE A 33 2.71 25.27 0.52
C ILE A 33 2.70 24.39 1.78
N ARG A 34 2.26 24.93 2.92
CA ARG A 34 2.05 24.14 4.15
C ARG A 34 0.97 23.08 4.00
N LYS A 35 -0.17 23.43 3.40
CA LYS A 35 -1.25 22.47 3.12
C LYS A 35 -0.77 21.39 2.15
N GLU A 36 -0.01 21.76 1.13
CA GLU A 36 0.50 20.81 0.15
C GLU A 36 1.54 19.87 0.75
N ALA A 37 2.50 20.40 1.52
CA ALA A 37 3.45 19.58 2.27
C ALA A 37 2.75 18.60 3.22
N ALA A 38 1.64 19.02 3.85
CA ALA A 38 0.82 18.14 4.68
C ALA A 38 0.14 17.03 3.87
N ARG A 39 -0.47 17.35 2.72
CA ARG A 39 -1.07 16.34 1.82
C ARG A 39 -0.04 15.32 1.36
N LEU A 40 1.14 15.76 0.95
CA LEU A 40 2.23 14.87 0.52
C LEU A 40 2.71 13.96 1.66
N ALA A 41 2.84 14.50 2.87
CA ALA A 41 3.21 13.71 4.04
C ALA A 41 2.12 12.67 4.39
N ASP A 42 0.85 13.04 4.28
CA ASP A 42 -0.28 12.13 4.51
C ASP A 42 -0.33 11.02 3.43
N ARG A 43 -0.09 11.36 2.15
CA ARG A 43 0.06 10.36 1.06
C ARG A 43 1.20 9.39 1.32
N ALA A 44 2.36 9.87 1.78
CA ALA A 44 3.49 9.02 2.11
C ALA A 44 3.15 8.00 3.22
N VAL A 45 2.38 8.42 4.23
CA VAL A 45 1.88 7.51 5.27
C VAL A 45 0.90 6.47 4.72
N ILE A 46 0.00 6.86 3.81
CA ILE A 46 -0.95 5.93 3.16
C ILE A 46 -0.19 4.89 2.34
N GLN A 47 0.77 5.31 1.52
CA GLN A 47 1.61 4.43 0.72
C GLN A 47 2.39 3.46 1.63
N TYR A 48 2.95 3.94 2.74
CA TYR A 48 3.60 3.07 3.72
C TYR A 48 2.64 2.02 4.31
N LYS A 49 1.42 2.40 4.70
CA LYS A 49 0.42 1.46 5.22
C LYS A 49 0.09 0.36 4.19
N GLN A 50 -0.09 0.74 2.94
CA GLN A 50 -0.35 -0.20 1.85
C GLN A 50 0.83 -1.14 1.64
N ALA A 51 2.06 -0.61 1.57
CA ALA A 51 3.28 -1.40 1.45
C ALA A 51 3.45 -2.37 2.63
N LYS A 52 3.22 -1.92 3.87
CA LYS A 52 3.28 -2.75 5.07
C LYS A 52 2.25 -3.88 5.02
N LYS A 53 0.99 -3.59 4.65
CA LYS A 53 -0.06 -4.61 4.49
C LYS A 53 0.29 -5.62 3.39
N HIS A 54 0.82 -5.16 2.26
CA HIS A 54 1.27 -6.04 1.19
C HIS A 54 2.41 -6.95 1.66
N TYR A 55 3.42 -6.40 2.33
CA TYR A 55 4.53 -7.16 2.91
C TYR A 55 4.05 -8.22 3.91
N GLN A 56 3.13 -7.87 4.82
CA GLN A 56 2.53 -8.82 5.76
C GLN A 56 1.77 -9.94 5.04
N ASN A 57 1.02 -9.61 3.98
CA ASN A 57 0.37 -10.61 3.15
C ASN A 57 1.39 -11.54 2.49
N VAL A 58 2.48 -11.02 1.93
CA VAL A 58 3.55 -11.83 1.34
C VAL A 58 4.19 -12.75 2.39
N LEU A 59 4.48 -12.25 3.60
CA LEU A 59 5.02 -13.07 4.69
C LEU A 59 4.07 -14.22 5.08
N ASN A 60 2.79 -13.91 5.32
CA ASN A 60 1.80 -14.91 5.71
C ASN A 60 1.58 -15.96 4.60
N ARG A 61 1.60 -15.53 3.34
CA ARG A 61 1.49 -16.40 2.15
C ARG A 61 2.73 -17.27 1.97
N GLY A 62 3.92 -16.72 2.22
CA GLY A 62 5.20 -17.42 2.10
C GLY A 62 5.40 -18.56 3.09
N CYS A 63 4.77 -18.54 4.27
CA CYS A 63 4.81 -19.68 5.18
C CYS A 63 4.00 -20.87 4.64
N ARG A 64 2.80 -20.63 4.11
CA ARG A 64 1.93 -21.68 3.55
C ARG A 64 2.48 -22.29 2.26
N ILE A 65 3.15 -21.50 1.43
CA ILE A 65 3.68 -22.02 0.16
C ILE A 65 4.81 -23.04 0.36
N LYS A 66 5.58 -22.96 1.44
CA LYS A 66 6.65 -23.93 1.72
C LYS A 66 6.11 -25.33 1.94
N GLU A 67 4.98 -25.46 2.65
CA GLU A 67 4.31 -26.74 2.89
C GLU A 67 3.75 -27.29 1.57
N TYR A 68 3.07 -26.46 0.78
CA TYR A 68 2.55 -26.86 -0.53
C TYR A 68 3.64 -27.26 -1.53
N ARG A 69 4.81 -26.61 -1.51
CA ARG A 69 5.95 -26.99 -2.35
C ARG A 69 6.48 -28.37 -1.98
N LYS A 70 6.61 -28.67 -0.68
CA LYS A 70 7.06 -29.98 -0.21
C LYS A 70 6.09 -31.09 -0.63
N GLU A 71 4.79 -30.86 -0.53
CA GLU A 71 3.78 -31.81 -1.02
C GLU A 71 3.84 -31.99 -2.55
N ALA A 72 4.03 -30.90 -3.29
CA ALA A 72 4.17 -30.94 -4.74
C ALA A 72 5.42 -31.70 -5.20
N GLU A 73 6.55 -31.56 -4.50
CA GLU A 73 7.77 -32.32 -4.76
C GLU A 73 7.55 -33.84 -4.66
N GLU A 74 6.79 -34.30 -3.66
CA GLU A 74 6.44 -35.71 -3.53
C GLU A 74 5.52 -36.18 -4.68
N ILE A 75 4.58 -35.35 -5.10
CA ILE A 75 3.69 -35.66 -6.25
C ILE A 75 4.48 -35.70 -7.56
N LEU A 76 5.50 -34.86 -7.73
CA LEU A 76 6.31 -34.81 -8.94
C LEU A 76 7.17 -36.08 -9.13
N LYS A 77 7.51 -36.79 -8.05
CA LYS A 77 8.19 -38.11 -8.13
C LYS A 77 7.29 -39.18 -8.76
N ILE A 78 5.97 -39.00 -8.74
CA ILE A 78 5.01 -39.88 -9.39
C ILE A 78 4.97 -39.51 -10.89
N SER A 79 5.04 -40.52 -11.75
CA SER A 79 4.87 -40.38 -13.20
C SER A 79 3.52 -39.72 -13.52
N GLU A 80 3.51 -38.80 -14.48
CA GLU A 80 2.32 -38.01 -14.84
C GLU A 80 1.04 -38.81 -15.16
N PRO A 81 1.09 -39.91 -15.94
CA PRO A 81 -0.08 -40.78 -16.16
C PRO A 81 -0.62 -41.40 -14.87
N ASP A 82 0.23 -41.65 -13.88
CA ASP A 82 -0.13 -42.32 -12.62
C ASP A 82 -0.61 -41.33 -11.54
N ARG A 83 -0.57 -40.02 -11.81
CA ARG A 83 -1.09 -39.00 -10.89
C ARG A 83 -2.60 -38.99 -10.88
N THR A 84 -3.19 -39.03 -9.69
CA THR A 84 -4.63 -38.87 -9.49
C THR A 84 -5.11 -37.47 -9.93
N PRO A 85 -6.40 -37.30 -10.27
CA PRO A 85 -6.97 -35.99 -10.59
C PRO A 85 -6.75 -34.96 -9.47
N ARG A 86 -6.83 -35.39 -8.21
CA ARG A 86 -6.56 -34.54 -7.04
C ARG A 86 -5.12 -34.02 -7.01
N GLN A 87 -4.15 -34.89 -7.28
CA GLN A 87 -2.73 -34.51 -7.33
C GLN A 87 -2.43 -33.53 -8.47
N LYS A 88 -3.04 -33.74 -9.65
CA LYS A 88 -2.93 -32.80 -10.77
C LYS A 88 -3.53 -31.43 -10.41
N ALA A 89 -4.67 -31.42 -9.71
CA ALA A 89 -5.29 -30.19 -9.23
C ALA A 89 -4.41 -29.46 -8.19
N GLN A 90 -3.73 -30.20 -7.29
CA GLN A 90 -2.79 -29.61 -6.33
C GLN A 90 -1.59 -28.94 -7.01
N LEU A 91 -0.99 -29.58 -8.02
CA LEU A 91 0.10 -28.97 -8.80
C LEU A 91 -0.36 -27.71 -9.54
N LYS A 92 -1.56 -27.72 -10.12
CA LYS A 92 -2.15 -26.55 -10.76
C LYS A 92 -2.39 -25.41 -9.76
N ALA A 93 -2.95 -25.73 -8.59
CA ALA A 93 -3.21 -24.74 -7.55
C ALA A 93 -1.92 -24.07 -7.06
N LEU A 94 -0.82 -24.84 -6.95
CA LEU A 94 0.49 -24.29 -6.63
C LEU A 94 0.99 -23.33 -7.73
N ALA A 95 0.89 -23.74 -9.00
CA ALA A 95 1.31 -22.91 -10.13
C ALA A 95 0.50 -21.60 -10.22
N ASP A 96 -0.82 -21.67 -10.05
CA ASP A 96 -1.71 -20.50 -10.02
C ASP A 96 -1.30 -19.55 -8.87
N TYR A 97 -0.94 -20.10 -7.71
CA TYR A 97 -0.50 -19.32 -6.55
C TYR A 97 0.88 -18.66 -6.75
N GLU A 98 1.84 -19.37 -7.35
CA GLU A 98 3.15 -18.81 -7.70
C GLU A 98 3.02 -17.70 -8.72
N PHE A 99 2.15 -17.86 -9.72
CA PHE A 99 1.82 -16.81 -10.68
C PHE A 99 1.23 -15.57 -10.00
N MET A 100 0.29 -15.73 -9.06
CA MET A 100 -0.25 -14.63 -8.27
C MET A 100 0.80 -13.91 -7.41
N LEU A 101 1.84 -14.60 -6.93
CA LEU A 101 2.95 -13.97 -6.20
C LEU A 101 3.86 -13.14 -7.10
N LEU A 102 3.97 -13.52 -8.38
CA LEU A 102 4.75 -12.78 -9.38
C LEU A 102 4.03 -11.49 -9.84
N MET A 103 2.70 -11.45 -9.75
CA MET A 103 1.89 -10.23 -9.91
C MET A 103 2.16 -9.29 -8.73
N ARG A 104 3.30 -8.61 -8.77
CA ARG A 104 3.75 -7.64 -7.75
C ARG A 104 2.76 -6.47 -7.68
N TYR A 105 2.64 -5.92 -6.48
CA TYR A 105 2.00 -4.62 -6.25
C TYR A 105 2.72 -3.57 -7.12
N ASP A 106 2.01 -3.06 -8.13
CA ASP A 106 2.48 -1.96 -8.94
C ASP A 106 2.30 -0.67 -8.13
N TYR A 107 3.39 0.10 -7.97
CA TYR A 107 3.36 1.44 -7.40
C TYR A 107 2.86 2.44 -8.46
N GLN A 108 1.94 2.04 -9.34
CA GLN A 108 1.35 2.99 -10.26
C GLN A 108 0.53 3.98 -9.42
N ASP A 109 0.95 5.24 -9.54
CA ASP A 109 0.34 6.45 -8.98
C ASP A 109 -0.93 6.81 -9.80
N ASP A 110 -1.62 5.80 -10.34
CA ASP A 110 -2.79 5.91 -11.23
C ASP A 110 -4.11 5.97 -10.44
N TRP A 111 -4.03 6.35 -9.16
CA TRP A 111 -5.19 6.81 -8.41
C TRP A 111 -5.66 8.12 -9.01
N GLU A 112 -6.56 8.06 -9.99
CA GLU A 112 -7.45 9.16 -10.32
C GLU A 112 -7.98 9.74 -9.01
N ASP A 113 -7.70 11.02 -8.78
CA ASP A 113 -8.13 11.82 -7.63
C ASP A 113 -9.66 11.77 -7.49
N ARG A 114 -10.20 10.72 -6.86
CA ARG A 114 -11.53 10.77 -6.23
C ARG A 114 -11.39 11.45 -4.89
N TRP A 115 -11.00 12.71 -4.93
CA TRP A 115 -11.13 13.64 -3.80
C TRP A 115 -12.30 14.61 -3.99
N ASP A 116 -13.14 14.41 -5.01
CA ASP A 116 -14.39 15.13 -5.16
C ASP A 116 -15.57 14.25 -4.72
N GLN A 117 -16.25 14.74 -3.68
CA GLN A 117 -17.58 14.36 -3.17
C GLN A 117 -17.64 13.21 -2.15
N GLU A 118 -17.10 13.43 -0.94
CA GLU A 118 -17.86 13.07 0.26
C GLU A 118 -18.51 14.35 0.78
N GLU A 119 -19.73 14.60 0.31
CA GLU A 119 -20.69 15.47 0.96
C GLU A 119 -20.89 14.92 2.38
N TYR A 120 -20.37 15.65 3.37
CA TYR A 120 -20.66 15.40 4.78
C TYR A 120 -22.15 15.66 4.98
N ASP A 121 -22.98 14.63 4.82
CA ASP A 121 -24.29 14.59 5.47
C ASP A 121 -24.04 14.39 6.96
N ASP A 122 -23.81 15.50 7.68
CA ASP A 122 -23.87 15.55 9.14
C ASP A 122 -25.31 15.25 9.57
N PRO A 123 -25.62 14.09 10.19
CA PRO A 123 -26.98 13.79 10.62
C PRO A 123 -27.34 14.53 11.91
N ASP A 124 -26.35 15.07 12.63
CA ASP A 124 -26.52 15.61 13.96
C ASP A 124 -25.82 16.97 14.08
N GLY A 125 -26.57 18.03 13.78
CA GLY A 125 -26.17 19.42 14.01
C GLY A 125 -25.81 19.66 15.47
N CYS A 126 -24.52 19.72 15.76
CA CYS A 126 -24.00 20.27 16.99
C CYS A 126 -23.26 21.57 16.65
N ASP A 127 -23.97 22.70 16.80
CA ASP A 127 -23.39 24.04 16.80
C ASP A 127 -22.26 24.13 17.84
N ILE A 128 -21.04 24.40 17.38
CA ILE A 128 -19.91 24.72 18.27
C ILE A 128 -19.83 26.25 18.35
N PRO A 129 -20.11 26.88 19.50
CA PRO A 129 -19.94 28.31 19.65
C PRO A 129 -18.44 28.66 19.75
N PHE A 130 -18.11 29.82 19.15
CA PHE A 130 -16.80 30.46 19.05
C PHE A 130 -15.97 30.50 20.34
#